data_AF-A0ABD6EHD9-F1
#
_entry.id   AF-A0ABD6EHD9-F1
#
_cell.length_a   1.000
_cell.length_b   1.000
_cell.length_c   1.000
_cell.angle_alpha   90.00
_cell.angle_beta   90.00
_cell.angle_gamma   90.00
#
_symmetry.space_group_name_H-M   'P 1'
#
loop_
_entity.id
_entity.type
_entity.pdbx_description
1 polymer ?
#
loop_
_entity_poly.entity_id
_entity_poly.type
_entity_poly.pdbx_seq_one_letter_code
_entity_poly.pdbx_strand_id
1 'polypeptide(L)'
;MTYVASSEDKLCDEVMCDSPDEGAVFSQRRAVSSGEPSLDGSVDEERAALSDSDISNALRTQVLAVQAKGPSSDALEVECRTADLKATQESEGNESSIKNSEEWEDVVGSGSLFRKIVCVGKGRKPRNGERIAIRVVDRTLGIDSHDEIEFLLGFSMVIDAWEMVAQLMREGEVNHVKTDARFAYGSFGDKERGITPHQAMEYSIELLAIKGAPIYTNMPREEFIAAICEFKERGNYYYGRNEFEKAIFVYKRSLNLVEIPRDDETLCNIFSVIHSNIAVCYAKLCDWKSTLESADESLKLNPNNTKALFRRANAYENLNCIEESIGTLKQAQLIDPGDQLVLKELHRLKARRRLHLEQERSLYKRMLAGASDENDYRKKRSMSPSMRYALLAFFTVVFALFIHFLRLMLTKTPEVA
;
A
#
# COMPACT_ATOMS: atom_id res chain seq x y z
N MET A 1 59.48 52.07 11.83
CA MET A 1 58.96 53.22 11.09
C MET A 1 57.45 53.24 11.27
N THR A 2 56.98 54.26 12.02
CA THR A 2 55.63 54.89 12.01
C THR A 2 54.40 54.01 12.27
N TYR A 3 53.88 53.97 13.51
CA TYR A 3 52.88 54.85 14.19
C TYR A 3 51.41 54.36 13.91
N VAL A 4 50.68 53.78 14.88
CA VAL A 4 49.72 54.40 15.87
C VAL A 4 48.45 54.94 15.16
N ALA A 5 47.17 54.79 15.54
CA ALA A 5 46.40 54.67 16.79
C ALA A 5 44.98 54.12 16.45
N SER A 6 44.32 53.29 17.29
CA SER A 6 43.30 53.62 18.31
C SER A 6 42.07 54.44 17.87
N SER A 7 40.85 53.91 18.08
CA SER A 7 39.83 54.54 18.96
C SER A 7 38.52 53.73 19.00
N GLU A 8 38.08 53.46 20.23
CA GLU A 8 36.75 53.00 20.65
C GLU A 8 35.69 54.11 20.46
N ASP A 9 34.40 53.73 20.38
CA ASP A 9 33.22 54.36 21.05
C ASP A 9 31.93 53.78 20.43
N LYS A 10 31.10 53.01 21.15
CA LYS A 10 29.99 53.41 22.04
C LYS A 10 28.99 54.39 21.39
N LEU A 11 27.73 53.97 21.19
CA LEU A 11 26.59 54.21 22.10
C LEU A 11 25.21 54.18 21.37
N CYS A 12 24.25 53.50 22.00
CA CYS A 12 22.80 53.74 22.15
C CYS A 12 21.81 53.91 20.97
N ASP A 13 20.77 53.05 21.06
CA ASP A 13 19.32 53.34 21.10
C ASP A 13 18.70 54.35 20.13
N GLU A 14 17.68 53.90 19.38
CA GLU A 14 16.37 54.56 19.43
C GLU A 14 15.24 53.68 18.86
N VAL A 15 14.16 53.64 19.64
CA VAL A 15 12.83 53.09 19.36
C VAL A 15 12.06 54.11 18.53
N MET A 16 11.31 53.69 17.50
CA MET A 16 10.13 54.43 17.04
C MET A 16 9.12 53.49 16.39
N CYS A 17 7.97 53.39 17.05
CA CYS A 17 6.71 52.94 16.48
C CYS A 17 6.23 53.95 15.44
N ASP A 18 5.57 53.51 14.37
CA ASP A 18 4.36 54.20 13.89
C ASP A 18 3.54 53.34 12.92
N SER A 19 2.24 53.32 13.21
CA SER A 19 1.11 52.93 12.37
C SER A 19 0.03 53.98 12.71
N PRO A 20 -0.87 54.43 11.80
CA PRO A 20 -1.99 53.58 11.37
C PRO A 20 -2.66 53.93 10.00
N ASP A 21 -3.62 53.04 9.64
CA ASP A 21 -4.87 53.21 8.87
C ASP A 21 -4.88 53.67 7.39
N GLU A 22 -5.48 52.86 6.51
CA GLU A 22 -6.90 52.97 6.13
C GLU A 22 -7.33 51.83 5.19
N GLY A 23 -8.63 51.48 5.25
CA GLY A 23 -9.19 50.25 4.70
C GLY A 23 -9.74 50.30 3.26
N ALA A 24 -10.05 49.11 2.74
CA ALA A 24 -11.01 48.94 1.66
C ALA A 24 -11.75 47.60 1.80
N VAL A 25 -13.05 47.67 1.53
CA VAL A 25 -14.11 46.71 1.85
C VAL A 25 -14.38 45.73 0.70
N PHE A 26 -14.55 44.45 1.06
CA PHE A 26 -15.31 43.34 0.46
C PHE A 26 -15.38 43.16 -1.07
N SER A 27 -15.02 41.94 -1.52
CA SER A 27 -15.95 41.14 -2.33
C SER A 27 -15.83 39.64 -2.00
N GLN A 28 -16.97 39.04 -1.66
CA GLN A 28 -17.14 37.62 -1.40
C GLN A 28 -17.00 36.81 -2.68
N ARG A 29 -16.15 35.78 -2.67
CA ARG A 29 -16.38 34.56 -3.44
C ARG A 29 -16.17 33.34 -2.54
N ARG A 30 -17.24 32.55 -2.41
CA ARG A 30 -17.19 31.18 -1.90
C ARG A 30 -16.18 30.40 -2.72
N ALA A 31 -15.10 29.95 -2.10
CA ALA A 31 -14.30 28.85 -2.61
C ALA A 31 -14.76 27.59 -1.87
N VAL A 32 -15.50 26.75 -2.58
CA VAL A 32 -15.61 25.33 -2.29
C VAL A 32 -14.19 24.79 -2.39
N SER A 33 -13.63 24.27 -1.29
CA SER A 33 -12.29 23.69 -1.28
C SER A 33 -12.31 22.44 -2.15
N SER A 34 -11.96 22.64 -3.41
CA SER A 34 -11.54 21.62 -4.36
C SER A 34 -10.47 20.76 -3.70
N GLY A 35 -10.63 19.44 -3.79
CA GLY A 35 -9.56 18.50 -3.50
C GLY A 35 -8.34 18.87 -4.32
N GLU A 36 -7.27 19.27 -3.65
CA GLU A 36 -5.96 19.29 -4.27
C GLU A 36 -5.52 17.84 -4.45
N PRO A 37 -5.19 17.41 -5.67
CA PRO A 37 -4.62 16.10 -5.88
C PRO A 37 -3.26 16.07 -5.18
N SER A 38 -3.05 15.04 -4.36
CA SER A 38 -1.73 14.66 -3.87
C SER A 38 -0.80 14.61 -5.08
N LEU A 39 0.24 15.45 -5.05
CA LEU A 39 1.35 15.40 -5.99
C LEU A 39 1.75 13.93 -6.20
N ASP A 40 1.69 13.53 -7.46
CA ASP A 40 2.07 12.21 -7.92
C ASP A 40 3.42 11.78 -7.32
N GLY A 41 3.54 10.48 -7.04
CA GLY A 41 4.78 9.86 -6.58
C GLY A 41 5.82 9.80 -7.69
N SER A 42 6.19 10.94 -8.25
CA SER A 42 7.13 11.04 -9.36
C SER A 42 8.59 11.05 -8.86
N VAL A 43 9.29 9.98 -9.26
CA VAL A 43 10.75 9.84 -9.39
C VAL A 43 11.56 9.63 -8.11
N ASP A 44 11.27 10.31 -6.99
CA ASP A 44 12.13 10.22 -5.80
C ASP A 44 11.92 8.92 -4.98
N GLU A 45 10.74 8.30 -5.03
CA GLU A 45 10.44 7.01 -4.38
C GLU A 45 11.13 5.82 -5.08
N GLU A 46 11.31 5.87 -6.41
CA GLU A 46 11.89 4.77 -7.18
C GLU A 46 13.38 4.57 -6.86
N ARG A 47 14.12 5.65 -6.59
CA ARG A 47 15.53 5.58 -6.19
C ARG A 47 15.75 5.04 -4.78
N ALA A 48 14.83 5.31 -3.85
CA ALA A 48 14.93 4.83 -2.47
C ALA A 48 14.53 3.34 -2.33
N ALA A 49 13.65 2.84 -3.19
CA ALA A 49 13.19 1.45 -3.16
C ALA A 49 14.33 0.43 -3.40
N LEU A 50 15.38 0.80 -4.14
CA LEU A 50 16.37 -0.13 -4.70
C LEU A 50 17.83 0.05 -4.20
N SER A 51 18.12 0.91 -3.21
CA SER A 51 19.50 0.99 -2.70
C SER A 51 19.92 -0.30 -1.98
N ASP A 52 20.80 -1.07 -2.63
CA ASP A 52 21.45 -2.32 -2.23
C ASP A 52 22.55 -2.18 -1.15
N SER A 53 22.60 -1.06 -0.42
CA SER A 53 23.75 -0.74 0.43
C SER A 53 23.81 -1.47 1.78
N ASP A 54 22.74 -2.11 2.24
CA ASP A 54 22.66 -2.46 3.67
C ASP A 54 22.88 -3.97 3.97
N ILE A 55 22.93 -4.82 2.94
CA ILE A 55 23.18 -6.27 3.13
C ILE A 55 24.69 -6.57 3.25
N SER A 56 25.57 -5.68 2.77
CA SER A 56 27.02 -5.91 2.81
C SER A 56 27.62 -5.78 4.23
N ASN A 57 26.95 -5.08 5.15
CA ASN A 57 27.46 -4.84 6.50
C ASN A 57 27.03 -5.89 7.54
N ALA A 58 26.06 -6.75 7.23
CA ALA A 58 25.57 -7.79 8.14
C ALA A 58 26.38 -9.10 8.11
N LEU A 59 27.43 -9.17 7.28
CA LEU A 59 28.25 -10.38 7.06
C LEU A 59 29.55 -10.41 7.88
N ARG A 60 29.61 -9.65 8.97
CA ARG A 60 30.65 -9.78 10.01
C ARG A 60 29.98 -9.92 11.37
N THR A 61 29.72 -11.16 11.77
CA THR A 61 30.14 -11.78 13.05
C THR A 61 29.47 -13.13 13.16
N GLN A 62 30.23 -14.14 13.58
CA GLN A 62 29.86 -15.55 13.61
C GLN A 62 29.83 -16.06 15.07
N VAL A 63 29.09 -17.16 15.28
CA VAL A 63 29.18 -18.22 16.31
C VAL A 63 28.44 -18.05 17.67
N LEU A 64 27.35 -18.80 17.88
CA LEU A 64 27.21 -20.03 18.71
C LEU A 64 25.73 -20.32 19.03
N ALA A 65 25.41 -21.61 19.17
CA ALA A 65 24.08 -22.20 19.02
C ALA A 65 23.23 -22.38 20.31
N VAL A 66 21.95 -22.74 20.09
CA VAL A 66 21.14 -23.81 20.75
C VAL A 66 19.80 -23.36 21.41
N GLN A 67 18.70 -23.97 20.91
CA GLN A 67 17.35 -24.24 21.51
C GLN A 67 16.45 -23.03 21.84
N ALA A 68 15.13 -22.98 21.55
CA ALA A 68 14.12 -24.04 21.46
C ALA A 68 12.87 -23.64 20.64
N LYS A 69 12.35 -24.62 19.89
CA LYS A 69 10.96 -24.92 19.47
C LYS A 69 9.89 -23.79 19.46
N GLY A 70 9.43 -23.47 18.24
CA GLY A 70 8.12 -22.90 17.86
C GLY A 70 7.68 -23.49 16.51
N PRO A 71 6.37 -23.49 16.16
CA PRO A 71 5.78 -24.39 15.15
C PRO A 71 6.49 -24.46 13.78
N SER A 72 6.64 -25.71 13.33
CA SER A 72 7.36 -26.19 12.17
C SER A 72 6.57 -26.02 10.86
N SER A 73 7.31 -26.13 9.75
CA SER A 73 6.97 -26.61 8.39
C SER A 73 5.67 -27.42 8.21
N ASP A 74 5.15 -28.03 9.26
CA ASP A 74 3.88 -28.76 9.34
C ASP A 74 2.70 -27.94 8.80
N ALA A 75 2.71 -26.59 8.90
CA ALA A 75 1.65 -25.76 8.33
C ALA A 75 1.61 -25.80 6.78
N LEU A 76 2.78 -25.81 6.12
CA LEU A 76 2.89 -26.06 4.68
C LEU A 76 2.66 -27.53 4.33
N GLU A 77 3.08 -28.44 5.22
CA GLU A 77 2.80 -29.87 5.07
C GLU A 77 1.29 -30.17 5.15
N VAL A 78 0.52 -29.39 5.90
CA VAL A 78 -0.95 -29.49 5.99
C VAL A 78 -1.62 -29.00 4.71
N GLU A 79 -1.14 -27.93 4.07
CA GLU A 79 -1.60 -27.55 2.71
C GLU A 79 -1.26 -28.63 1.67
N CYS A 80 -0.09 -29.28 1.78
CA CYS A 80 0.29 -30.39 0.89
C CYS A 80 -0.49 -31.69 1.18
N ARG A 81 -0.73 -32.05 2.44
CA ARG A 81 -1.48 -33.25 2.86
C ARG A 81 -2.98 -33.12 2.62
N THR A 82 -3.55 -31.93 2.74
CA THR A 82 -4.95 -31.68 2.37
C THR A 82 -5.15 -31.77 0.86
N ALA A 83 -4.12 -31.45 0.07
CA ALA A 83 -4.08 -31.79 -1.35
C ALA A 83 -3.91 -33.30 -1.60
N ASP A 84 -3.11 -34.02 -0.80
CA ASP A 84 -2.97 -35.48 -0.88
C ASP A 84 -4.32 -36.19 -0.65
N LEU A 85 -5.11 -35.80 0.34
CA LEU A 85 -6.43 -36.41 0.60
C LEU A 85 -7.45 -36.18 -0.52
N LYS A 86 -7.35 -35.06 -1.25
CA LYS A 86 -8.20 -34.78 -2.42
C LYS A 86 -7.71 -35.49 -3.67
N ALA A 87 -6.40 -35.53 -3.92
CA ALA A 87 -5.81 -36.21 -5.07
C ALA A 87 -5.93 -37.75 -4.99
N THR A 88 -5.93 -38.31 -3.77
CA THR A 88 -6.11 -39.75 -3.56
C THR A 88 -7.57 -40.20 -3.76
N GLN A 89 -8.55 -39.28 -3.66
CA GLN A 89 -9.96 -39.58 -3.94
C GLN A 89 -10.35 -39.42 -5.42
N GLU A 90 -9.53 -38.77 -6.25
CA GLU A 90 -9.77 -38.60 -7.70
C GLU A 90 -8.94 -39.55 -8.59
N SER A 91 -8.12 -40.44 -8.01
CA SER A 91 -7.27 -41.37 -8.79
C SER A 91 -7.89 -42.74 -9.10
N GLU A 92 -9.18 -42.97 -8.81
CA GLU A 92 -9.91 -44.16 -9.27
C GLU A 92 -11.05 -43.77 -10.23
N GLY A 93 -10.68 -43.21 -11.38
CA GLY A 93 -11.65 -42.94 -12.45
C GLY A 93 -11.01 -42.30 -13.69
N ASN A 94 -10.83 -43.11 -14.74
CA ASN A 94 -10.36 -42.75 -16.09
C ASN A 94 -8.84 -42.53 -16.27
N GLU A 95 -8.07 -43.62 -16.20
CA GLU A 95 -6.91 -43.79 -17.10
C GLU A 95 -7.42 -43.96 -18.54
N SER A 96 -7.78 -42.85 -19.18
CA SER A 96 -7.89 -42.83 -20.64
C SER A 96 -6.48 -42.72 -21.22
N SER A 97 -6.14 -43.69 -22.08
CA SER A 97 -4.90 -43.73 -22.85
C SER A 97 -4.64 -42.38 -23.52
N ILE A 98 -3.64 -41.62 -23.05
CA ILE A 98 -3.19 -40.38 -23.69
C ILE A 98 -2.56 -40.77 -25.03
N LYS A 99 -3.37 -40.77 -26.09
CA LYS A 99 -2.90 -40.87 -27.47
C LYS A 99 -2.14 -39.59 -27.80
N ASN A 100 -1.10 -39.68 -28.63
CA ASN A 100 -0.52 -38.52 -29.31
C ASN A 100 -1.65 -37.79 -30.06
N SER A 101 -2.27 -36.78 -29.44
CA SER A 101 -3.13 -35.86 -30.16
C SER A 101 -2.22 -34.84 -30.82
N GLU A 102 -2.16 -34.85 -32.15
CA GLU A 102 -1.48 -33.79 -32.90
C GLU A 102 -2.17 -32.41 -32.75
N GLU A 103 -3.28 -32.37 -32.01
CA GLU A 103 -4.11 -31.19 -31.78
C GLU A 103 -3.58 -30.33 -30.63
N TRP A 104 -3.79 -29.02 -30.77
CA TRP A 104 -3.52 -28.05 -29.72
C TRP A 104 -4.62 -28.11 -28.66
N GLU A 105 -4.24 -28.26 -27.40
CA GLU A 105 -5.12 -28.19 -26.24
C GLU A 105 -5.09 -26.76 -25.68
N ASP A 106 -6.26 -26.14 -25.52
CA ASP A 106 -6.40 -24.87 -24.81
C ASP A 106 -6.40 -25.12 -23.29
N VAL A 107 -5.33 -24.69 -22.64
CA VAL A 107 -5.08 -24.95 -21.21
C VAL A 107 -6.10 -24.25 -20.32
N VAL A 108 -6.61 -23.09 -20.74
CA VAL A 108 -7.48 -22.23 -19.92
C VAL A 108 -8.92 -22.21 -20.44
N GLY A 109 -9.14 -22.64 -21.68
CA GLY A 109 -10.44 -22.56 -22.36
C GLY A 109 -10.79 -21.15 -22.87
N SER A 110 -9.82 -20.23 -22.87
CA SER A 110 -9.98 -18.82 -23.25
C SER A 110 -9.36 -18.48 -24.61
N GLY A 111 -8.76 -19.45 -25.29
CA GLY A 111 -8.03 -19.28 -26.54
C GLY A 111 -6.73 -18.50 -26.40
N SER A 112 -6.17 -18.40 -25.18
CA SER A 112 -5.03 -17.52 -24.86
C SER A 112 -3.77 -18.26 -24.39
N LEU A 113 -3.87 -19.56 -24.08
CA LEU A 113 -2.74 -20.41 -23.72
C LEU A 113 -2.98 -21.81 -24.26
N PHE A 114 -2.17 -22.23 -25.23
CA PHE A 114 -2.27 -23.54 -25.85
C PHE A 114 -1.02 -24.37 -25.58
N ARG A 115 -1.20 -25.68 -25.43
CA ARG A 115 -0.13 -26.64 -25.42
C ARG A 115 -0.35 -27.75 -26.44
N LYS A 116 0.73 -28.36 -26.91
CA LYS A 116 0.71 -29.55 -27.76
C LYS A 116 1.80 -30.51 -27.30
N ILE A 117 1.40 -31.73 -26.94
CA ILE A 117 2.32 -32.78 -26.50
C ILE A 117 3.07 -33.32 -27.70
N VAL A 118 4.40 -33.19 -27.67
CA VAL A 118 5.34 -33.64 -28.72
C VAL A 118 5.94 -34.98 -28.34
N CYS A 119 6.32 -35.12 -27.08
CA CYS A 119 6.82 -36.36 -26.51
C CYS A 119 6.08 -36.62 -25.20
N VAL A 120 5.49 -37.80 -25.06
CA VAL A 120 4.74 -38.17 -23.85
C VAL A 120 5.72 -38.58 -22.76
N GLY A 121 5.66 -37.90 -21.62
CA GLY A 121 6.43 -38.26 -20.43
C GLY A 121 5.92 -39.55 -19.77
N LYS A 122 6.82 -40.25 -19.08
CA LYS A 122 6.50 -41.54 -18.42
C LYS A 122 6.41 -41.43 -16.90
N GLY A 123 6.88 -40.33 -16.32
CA GLY A 123 6.84 -40.16 -14.87
C GLY A 123 5.52 -39.59 -14.34
N ARG A 124 5.56 -39.21 -13.06
CA ARG A 124 4.43 -38.55 -12.40
C ARG A 124 4.33 -37.10 -12.82
N LYS A 125 3.19 -36.48 -12.51
CA LYS A 125 3.01 -35.03 -12.61
C LYS A 125 3.61 -34.33 -11.38
N PRO A 126 4.16 -33.11 -11.51
CA PRO A 126 4.62 -32.33 -10.38
C PRO A 126 3.44 -31.74 -9.59
N ARG A 127 3.66 -31.46 -8.31
CA ARG A 127 2.70 -30.78 -7.42
C ARG A 127 3.19 -29.36 -7.10
N ASN A 128 2.25 -28.48 -6.77
CA ASN A 128 2.60 -27.13 -6.30
C ASN A 128 3.46 -27.21 -5.04
N GLY A 129 4.52 -26.41 -4.98
CA GLY A 129 5.53 -26.44 -3.92
C GLY A 129 6.66 -27.44 -4.13
N GLU A 130 6.65 -28.24 -5.21
CA GLU A 130 7.82 -29.04 -5.59
C GLU A 130 8.78 -28.20 -6.46
N ARG A 131 10.08 -28.38 -6.25
CA ARG A 131 11.11 -27.82 -7.13
C ARG A 131 11.20 -28.72 -8.37
N ILE A 132 11.06 -28.12 -9.54
CA ILE A 132 11.12 -28.81 -10.83
C ILE A 132 12.27 -28.25 -11.66
N ALA A 133 12.85 -29.09 -12.51
CA ALA A 133 13.81 -28.70 -13.53
C ALA A 133 13.16 -28.84 -14.90
N ILE A 134 13.19 -27.77 -15.69
CA ILE A 134 12.72 -27.79 -17.08
C ILE A 134 13.80 -27.32 -18.02
N ARG A 135 13.75 -27.79 -19.26
CA ARG A 135 14.44 -27.15 -20.39
C ARG A 135 13.41 -26.33 -21.15
N VAL A 136 13.76 -25.11 -21.51
CA VAL A 136 12.91 -24.23 -22.31
C VAL A 136 13.67 -23.76 -23.53
N VAL A 137 13.04 -23.83 -24.70
CA VAL A 137 13.53 -23.19 -25.92
C VAL A 137 12.49 -22.18 -26.36
N ASP A 138 12.85 -20.90 -26.32
CA ASP A 138 12.05 -19.81 -26.89
C ASP A 138 12.12 -19.87 -28.42
N ARG A 139 10.97 -20.05 -29.05
CA ARG A 139 10.82 -20.17 -30.52
C ARG A 139 10.43 -18.87 -31.19
N THR A 140 10.21 -17.82 -30.41
CA THR A 140 9.77 -16.51 -30.89
C THR A 140 10.96 -15.58 -31.06
N LEU A 141 11.65 -15.28 -29.96
CA LEU A 141 12.75 -14.32 -29.94
C LEU A 141 14.09 -14.99 -29.60
N GLY A 142 14.06 -16.19 -29.01
CA GLY A 142 15.24 -16.92 -28.55
C GLY A 142 15.85 -16.37 -27.27
N ILE A 143 15.17 -15.46 -26.56
CA ILE A 143 15.72 -14.71 -25.41
C ILE A 143 15.55 -15.49 -24.09
N ASP A 144 14.52 -16.32 -24.00
CA ASP A 144 14.16 -17.12 -22.82
C ASP A 144 14.50 -18.61 -23.00
N SER A 145 15.59 -18.91 -23.71
CA SER A 145 16.04 -20.29 -23.86
C SER A 145 16.99 -20.67 -22.72
N HIS A 146 16.65 -21.77 -22.04
CA HIS A 146 17.40 -22.32 -20.92
C HIS A 146 17.57 -23.83 -21.08
N ASP A 147 18.82 -24.31 -21.06
CA ASP A 147 19.12 -25.75 -21.16
C ASP A 147 18.60 -26.54 -19.96
N GLU A 148 18.66 -25.92 -18.78
CA GLU A 148 18.09 -26.37 -17.52
C GLU A 148 17.82 -25.15 -16.64
N ILE A 149 16.57 -24.98 -16.21
CA ILE A 149 16.17 -23.98 -15.22
C ILE A 149 15.35 -24.65 -14.12
N GLU A 150 15.66 -24.29 -12.88
CA GLU A 150 15.01 -24.82 -11.69
C GLU A 150 14.19 -23.73 -11.01
N PHE A 151 12.97 -24.07 -10.60
CA PHE A 151 12.12 -23.18 -9.83
C PHE A 151 11.09 -23.95 -9.00
N LEU A 152 10.48 -23.25 -8.05
CA LEU A 152 9.41 -23.79 -7.21
C LEU A 152 8.06 -23.65 -7.93
N LEU A 153 7.41 -24.77 -8.24
CA LEU A 153 6.18 -24.76 -9.03
C LEU A 153 5.02 -24.13 -8.27
N GLY A 154 4.32 -23.18 -8.91
CA GLY A 154 3.13 -22.54 -8.36
C GLY A 154 3.43 -21.40 -7.39
N PHE A 155 4.65 -20.88 -7.42
CA PHE A 155 5.11 -19.78 -6.59
C PHE A 155 5.41 -18.51 -7.40
N SER A 156 5.04 -18.49 -8.69
CA SER A 156 5.28 -17.37 -9.61
C SER A 156 6.76 -17.06 -9.77
N MET A 157 7.60 -18.10 -9.79
CA MET A 157 9.05 -17.95 -9.89
C MET A 157 9.51 -17.73 -11.34
N VAL A 158 8.67 -18.10 -12.30
CA VAL A 158 8.82 -17.87 -13.74
C VAL A 158 7.53 -17.28 -14.31
N ILE A 159 7.43 -17.12 -15.62
CA ILE A 159 6.18 -16.64 -16.25
C ILE A 159 5.05 -17.65 -16.08
N ASP A 160 3.81 -17.15 -15.98
CA ASP A 160 2.62 -17.96 -15.68
C ASP A 160 2.44 -19.11 -16.68
N ALA A 161 2.72 -18.87 -17.96
CA ALA A 161 2.61 -19.89 -19.01
C ALA A 161 3.47 -21.13 -18.74
N TRP A 162 4.69 -20.95 -18.21
CA TRP A 162 5.58 -22.06 -17.89
C TRP A 162 5.07 -22.85 -16.70
N GLU A 163 4.67 -22.18 -15.62
CA GLU A 163 4.14 -22.85 -14.43
C GLU A 163 2.85 -23.63 -14.75
N MET A 164 1.90 -22.99 -15.45
CA MET A 164 0.62 -23.60 -15.79
C MET A 164 0.77 -24.83 -16.68
N VAL A 165 1.67 -24.79 -17.67
CA VAL A 165 1.92 -25.95 -18.54
C VAL A 165 2.71 -27.03 -17.81
N ALA A 166 3.75 -26.67 -17.03
CA ALA A 166 4.55 -27.63 -16.28
C ALA A 166 3.70 -28.43 -15.27
N GLN A 167 2.69 -27.81 -14.67
CA GLN A 167 1.75 -28.50 -13.77
C GLN A 167 0.94 -29.62 -14.46
N LEU A 168 0.73 -29.51 -15.77
CA LEU A 168 -0.01 -30.51 -16.57
C LEU A 168 0.89 -31.62 -17.13
N MET A 169 2.20 -31.40 -17.14
CA MET A 169 3.22 -32.28 -17.72
C MET A 169 3.53 -33.49 -16.85
N ARG A 170 3.97 -34.57 -17.49
CA ARG A 170 4.65 -35.70 -16.85
C ARG A 170 6.16 -35.55 -16.97
N GLU A 171 6.90 -36.09 -16.02
CA GLU A 171 8.37 -36.12 -16.11
C GLU A 171 8.83 -36.84 -17.40
N GLY A 172 9.73 -36.18 -18.13
CA GLY A 172 10.17 -36.53 -19.49
C GLY A 172 9.25 -36.07 -20.63
N GLU A 173 8.15 -35.37 -20.36
CA GLU A 173 7.23 -34.85 -21.38
C GLU A 173 7.83 -33.63 -22.07
N VAL A 174 7.57 -33.49 -23.37
CA VAL A 174 7.90 -32.29 -24.16
C VAL A 174 6.63 -31.69 -24.74
N ASN A 175 6.40 -30.42 -24.45
CA ASN A 175 5.28 -29.63 -24.96
C ASN A 175 5.76 -28.48 -25.84
N HIS A 176 5.10 -28.26 -26.97
CA HIS A 176 5.09 -26.93 -27.59
C HIS A 176 4.00 -26.10 -26.94
N VAL A 177 4.29 -24.83 -26.67
CA VAL A 177 3.38 -23.91 -26.00
C VAL A 177 3.24 -22.66 -26.84
N LYS A 178 2.00 -22.18 -27.00
CA LYS A 178 1.69 -20.86 -27.58
C LYS A 178 0.93 -20.06 -26.54
N THR A 179 1.39 -18.86 -26.25
CA THR A 179 0.83 -18.07 -25.16
C THR A 179 0.66 -16.62 -25.54
N ASP A 180 -0.49 -16.06 -25.20
CA ASP A 180 -0.72 -14.62 -25.23
C ASP A 180 0.15 -13.90 -24.20
N ALA A 181 0.45 -12.63 -24.46
CA ALA A 181 1.28 -11.81 -23.60
C ALA A 181 0.85 -11.83 -22.14
N ARG A 182 -0.45 -11.92 -21.84
CA ARG A 182 -0.96 -11.91 -20.46
C ARG A 182 -0.42 -13.03 -19.55
N PHE A 183 0.03 -14.16 -20.11
CA PHE A 183 0.65 -15.25 -19.35
C PHE A 183 2.18 -15.28 -19.52
N ALA A 184 2.73 -14.33 -20.26
CA ALA A 184 4.16 -14.08 -20.43
C ALA A 184 4.55 -12.73 -19.81
N TYR A 185 4.86 -11.73 -20.63
CA TYR A 185 5.38 -10.42 -20.20
C TYR A 185 4.34 -9.29 -20.22
N GLY A 186 3.07 -9.63 -20.39
CA GLY A 186 1.92 -8.73 -20.26
C GLY A 186 1.95 -7.50 -21.16
N SER A 187 1.25 -6.46 -20.72
CA SER A 187 1.21 -5.15 -21.37
C SER A 187 2.50 -4.35 -21.22
N PHE A 188 3.41 -4.77 -20.35
CA PHE A 188 4.66 -4.05 -20.10
C PHE A 188 5.81 -4.53 -20.99
N GLY A 189 5.82 -5.80 -21.39
CA GLY A 189 6.96 -6.40 -22.08
C GLY A 189 8.19 -6.44 -21.18
N ASP A 190 9.38 -6.58 -21.75
CA ASP A 190 10.67 -6.44 -21.09
C ASP A 190 11.64 -5.75 -22.07
N LYS A 191 11.71 -4.42 -21.95
CA LYS A 191 12.45 -3.58 -22.91
C LYS A 191 13.95 -3.85 -22.90
N GLU A 192 14.54 -4.16 -21.74
CA GLU A 192 15.98 -4.43 -21.61
C GLU A 192 16.37 -5.71 -22.34
N ARG A 193 15.48 -6.70 -22.30
CA ARG A 193 15.66 -7.98 -22.98
C ARG A 193 15.18 -7.96 -24.44
N GLY A 194 14.48 -6.91 -24.87
CA GLY A 194 13.98 -6.77 -26.25
C GLY A 194 12.57 -7.34 -26.47
N ILE A 195 11.82 -7.60 -25.40
CA ILE A 195 10.45 -8.10 -25.44
C ILE A 195 9.49 -6.91 -25.45
N THR A 196 8.69 -6.76 -26.50
CA THR A 196 7.76 -5.64 -26.60
C THR A 196 6.51 -5.82 -25.72
N PRO A 197 5.85 -4.73 -25.31
CA PRO A 197 4.49 -4.78 -24.79
C PRO A 197 3.55 -5.66 -25.62
N HIS A 198 2.70 -6.45 -24.95
CA HIS A 198 1.71 -7.32 -25.61
C HIS A 198 2.29 -8.36 -26.56
N GLN A 199 3.57 -8.72 -26.41
CA GLN A 199 4.22 -9.75 -27.21
C GLN A 199 3.71 -11.16 -26.82
N ALA A 200 3.08 -11.85 -27.78
CA ALA A 200 2.79 -13.28 -27.66
C ALA A 200 4.09 -14.10 -27.79
N MET A 201 4.15 -15.24 -27.11
CA MET A 201 5.34 -16.09 -27.05
C MET A 201 5.02 -17.55 -27.41
N GLU A 202 6.00 -18.22 -28.01
CA GLU A 202 5.98 -19.64 -28.34
C GLU A 202 7.22 -20.33 -27.75
N TYR A 203 7.01 -21.47 -27.07
CA TYR A 203 8.06 -22.21 -26.38
C TYR A 203 8.05 -23.71 -26.73
N SER A 204 9.19 -24.35 -26.57
CA SER A 204 9.30 -25.80 -26.36
C SER A 204 9.73 -26.03 -24.92
N ILE A 205 8.89 -26.68 -24.12
CA ILE A 205 9.16 -26.96 -22.72
C ILE A 205 9.30 -28.47 -22.54
N GLU A 206 10.41 -28.90 -21.95
CA GLU A 206 10.66 -30.28 -21.54
C GLU A 206 10.74 -30.34 -20.01
N LEU A 207 9.93 -31.20 -19.39
CA LEU A 207 10.00 -31.42 -17.94
C LEU A 207 11.09 -32.45 -17.66
N LEU A 208 12.28 -31.98 -17.25
CA LEU A 208 13.46 -32.82 -17.06
C LEU A 208 13.35 -33.69 -15.81
N ALA A 209 13.05 -33.07 -14.67
CA ALA A 209 13.03 -33.76 -13.39
C ALA A 209 12.13 -33.09 -12.34
N ILE A 210 11.59 -33.89 -11.42
CA ILE A 210 10.89 -33.41 -10.22
C ILE A 210 11.76 -33.66 -8.99
N LYS A 211 12.33 -32.59 -8.41
CA LYS A 211 13.28 -32.67 -7.28
C LYS A 211 12.61 -32.74 -5.90
N GLY A 212 11.29 -32.61 -5.85
CA GLY A 212 10.49 -32.66 -4.62
C GLY A 212 10.40 -31.32 -3.90
N ALA A 213 9.64 -31.26 -2.80
CA ALA A 213 9.43 -30.04 -2.03
C ALA A 213 10.65 -29.73 -1.14
N PRO A 214 11.17 -28.49 -1.15
CA PRO A 214 12.23 -28.08 -0.24
C PRO A 214 11.75 -28.13 1.21
N ILE A 215 12.57 -28.70 2.10
CA ILE A 215 12.30 -28.78 3.54
C ILE A 215 13.07 -27.66 4.24
N TYR A 216 12.46 -26.49 4.33
CA TYR A 216 13.11 -25.27 4.84
C TYR A 216 13.57 -25.38 6.31
N THR A 217 12.93 -26.23 7.13
CA THR A 217 13.28 -26.41 8.55
C THR A 217 14.63 -27.09 8.79
N ASN A 218 15.06 -27.94 7.86
CA ASN A 218 16.31 -28.70 7.96
C ASN A 218 17.36 -28.22 6.95
N MET A 219 17.06 -27.14 6.24
CA MET A 219 17.95 -26.55 5.25
C MET A 219 19.12 -25.84 5.96
N PRO A 220 20.37 -25.97 5.47
CA PRO A 220 21.48 -25.18 5.94
C PRO A 220 21.15 -23.68 5.90
N ARG A 221 21.64 -22.94 6.88
CA ARG A 221 21.29 -21.52 7.06
C ARG A 221 21.59 -20.69 5.82
N GLU A 222 22.73 -20.93 5.19
CA GLU A 222 23.17 -20.23 3.98
C GLU A 222 22.23 -20.50 2.79
N GLU A 223 21.81 -21.75 2.62
CA GLU A 223 20.88 -22.16 1.56
C GLU A 223 19.48 -21.61 1.82
N PHE A 224 19.04 -21.58 3.08
CA PHE A 224 17.78 -20.97 3.48
C PHE A 224 17.75 -19.46 3.19
N ILE A 225 18.81 -18.74 3.55
CA ILE A 225 18.95 -17.31 3.21
C ILE A 225 18.92 -17.11 1.70
N ALA A 226 19.63 -17.94 0.93
CA ALA A 226 19.62 -17.87 -0.52
C ALA A 226 18.21 -18.07 -1.10
N ALA A 227 17.44 -19.04 -0.58
CA ALA A 227 16.06 -19.27 -0.99
C ALA A 227 15.15 -18.06 -0.70
N ILE A 228 15.26 -17.45 0.48
CA ILE A 228 14.50 -16.22 0.81
C ILE A 228 14.91 -15.05 -0.09
N CYS A 229 16.20 -14.91 -0.38
CA CYS A 229 16.69 -13.92 -1.33
C CYS A 229 16.14 -14.15 -2.75
N GLU A 230 16.02 -15.41 -3.19
CA GLU A 230 15.41 -15.77 -4.48
C GLU A 230 13.97 -15.22 -4.59
N PHE A 231 13.15 -15.41 -3.55
CA PHE A 231 11.81 -14.82 -3.49
C PHE A 231 11.82 -13.29 -3.48
N LYS A 232 12.71 -12.70 -2.69
CA LYS A 232 12.84 -11.24 -2.60
C LYS A 232 13.18 -10.65 -3.98
N GLU A 233 14.15 -11.22 -4.68
CA GLU A 233 14.52 -10.75 -6.02
C GLU A 233 13.41 -10.99 -7.05
N ARG A 234 12.69 -12.11 -6.93
CA ARG A 234 11.52 -12.34 -7.80
C ARG A 234 10.40 -11.34 -7.54
N GLY A 235 10.15 -10.97 -6.29
CA GLY A 235 9.23 -9.90 -5.93
C GLY A 235 9.69 -8.54 -6.46
N ASN A 236 10.99 -8.24 -6.39
CA ASN A 236 11.59 -7.02 -6.95
C ASN A 236 11.37 -6.95 -8.47
N TYR A 237 11.54 -8.07 -9.16
CA TYR A 237 11.28 -8.18 -10.60
C TYR A 237 9.84 -7.79 -10.95
N TYR A 238 8.83 -8.31 -10.23
CA TYR A 238 7.43 -7.92 -10.48
C TYR A 238 7.14 -6.48 -10.07
N TYR A 239 7.77 -5.98 -8.99
CA TYR A 239 7.65 -4.58 -8.59
C TYR A 239 8.17 -3.63 -9.68
N GLY A 240 9.35 -3.90 -10.25
CA GLY A 240 9.92 -3.10 -11.33
C GLY A 240 9.08 -3.08 -12.61
N ARG A 241 8.19 -4.07 -12.76
CA ARG A 241 7.22 -4.18 -13.88
C ARG A 241 5.87 -3.54 -13.58
N ASN A 242 5.70 -2.92 -12.41
CA ASN A 242 4.42 -2.42 -11.90
C ASN A 242 3.34 -3.50 -11.73
N GLU A 243 3.74 -4.77 -11.60
CA GLU A 243 2.83 -5.90 -11.31
C GLU A 243 2.76 -6.11 -9.78
N PHE A 244 2.23 -5.12 -9.07
CA PHE A 244 2.31 -5.03 -7.61
C PHE A 244 1.62 -6.19 -6.88
N GLU A 245 0.48 -6.68 -7.38
CA GLU A 245 -0.23 -7.81 -6.78
C GLU A 245 0.58 -9.10 -6.86
N LYS A 246 1.27 -9.34 -7.98
CA LYS A 246 2.17 -10.49 -8.13
C LYS A 246 3.40 -10.33 -7.24
N ALA A 247 3.97 -9.13 -7.15
CA ALA A 247 5.06 -8.86 -6.22
C ALA A 247 4.67 -9.18 -4.77
N ILE A 248 3.50 -8.70 -4.31
CA ILE A 248 2.95 -9.00 -2.98
C ILE A 248 2.79 -10.51 -2.79
N PHE A 249 2.25 -11.21 -3.79
CA PHE A 249 2.06 -12.66 -3.72
C PHE A 249 3.39 -13.38 -3.49
N VAL A 250 4.42 -13.08 -4.28
CA VAL A 250 5.76 -13.70 -4.17
C VAL A 250 6.42 -13.37 -2.82
N TYR A 251 6.37 -12.10 -2.39
CA TYR A 251 6.92 -11.72 -1.09
C TYR A 251 6.23 -12.45 0.07
N LYS A 252 4.90 -12.50 0.08
CA LYS A 252 4.16 -13.21 1.14
C LYS A 252 4.44 -14.70 1.15
N ARG A 253 4.70 -15.31 -0.01
CA ARG A 253 5.10 -16.72 -0.08
C ARG A 253 6.40 -16.97 0.68
N SER A 254 7.38 -16.07 0.59
CA SER A 254 8.62 -16.18 1.37
C SER A 254 8.42 -16.10 2.89
N LEU A 255 7.47 -15.26 3.33
CA LEU A 255 7.11 -15.12 4.75
C LEU A 255 6.46 -16.38 5.32
N ASN A 256 5.77 -17.15 4.49
CA ASN A 256 5.03 -18.32 4.92
C ASN A 256 5.89 -19.58 4.99
N LEU A 257 7.14 -19.57 4.51
CA LEU A 257 7.98 -20.78 4.42
C LEU A 257 8.39 -21.33 5.79
N VAL A 258 8.69 -20.44 6.72
CA VAL A 258 9.11 -20.77 8.10
C VAL A 258 8.61 -19.68 9.05
N GLU A 259 8.50 -20.02 10.33
CA GLU A 259 8.37 -18.99 11.35
C GLU A 259 9.62 -18.12 11.42
N ILE A 260 9.43 -16.80 11.42
CA ILE A 260 10.54 -15.84 11.44
C ILE A 260 11.30 -15.99 12.77
N PRO A 261 12.59 -16.39 12.73
CA PRO A 261 13.37 -16.56 13.95
C PRO A 261 13.72 -15.19 14.52
N ARG A 262 13.03 -14.82 15.61
CA ARG A 262 13.14 -13.50 16.27
C ARG A 262 14.52 -13.25 16.89
N ASP A 263 15.27 -14.33 17.15
CA ASP A 263 16.62 -14.26 17.72
C ASP A 263 17.72 -14.12 16.65
N ASP A 264 17.41 -14.37 15.38
CA ASP A 264 18.37 -14.20 14.28
C ASP A 264 18.23 -12.80 13.67
N GLU A 265 19.11 -11.88 14.07
CA GLU A 265 19.11 -10.50 13.62
C GLU A 265 19.20 -10.38 12.09
N THR A 266 19.99 -11.22 11.43
CA THR A 266 20.15 -11.12 9.97
C THR A 266 18.89 -11.55 9.24
N LEU A 267 18.21 -12.60 9.70
CA LEU A 267 16.94 -13.02 9.13
C LEU A 267 15.85 -12.00 9.46
N CYS A 268 15.81 -11.47 10.68
CA CYS A 268 14.91 -10.37 11.04
C CYS A 268 15.10 -9.16 10.12
N ASN A 269 16.34 -8.81 9.78
CA ASN A 269 16.64 -7.73 8.84
C ASN A 269 16.14 -8.05 7.43
N ILE A 270 16.37 -9.26 6.92
CA ILE A 270 15.89 -9.69 5.60
C ILE A 270 14.35 -9.67 5.55
N PHE A 271 13.68 -10.25 6.54
CA PHE A 271 12.23 -10.26 6.65
C PHE A 271 11.65 -8.85 6.86
N SER A 272 12.33 -8.00 7.62
CA SER A 272 11.96 -6.59 7.75
C SER A 272 11.98 -5.89 6.38
N VAL A 273 13.00 -6.13 5.56
CA VAL A 273 13.08 -5.60 4.19
C VAL A 273 11.93 -6.13 3.33
N ILE A 274 11.61 -7.43 3.40
CA ILE A 274 10.50 -8.04 2.66
C ILE A 274 9.15 -7.41 3.05
N HIS A 275 8.85 -7.28 4.35
CA HIS A 275 7.65 -6.59 4.83
C HIS A 275 7.60 -5.13 4.36
N SER A 276 8.75 -4.45 4.37
CA SER A 276 8.86 -3.09 3.85
C SER A 276 8.53 -3.05 2.35
N ASN A 277 9.01 -4.02 1.56
CA ASN A 277 8.72 -4.12 0.12
C ASN A 277 7.24 -4.43 -0.16
N ILE A 278 6.60 -5.25 0.67
CA ILE A 278 5.14 -5.45 0.61
C ILE A 278 4.42 -4.12 0.89
N ALA A 279 4.87 -3.34 1.88
CA ALA A 279 4.24 -2.06 2.22
C ALA A 279 4.28 -1.07 1.04
N VAL A 280 5.39 -0.96 0.31
CA VAL A 280 5.41 -0.07 -0.87
C VAL A 280 4.50 -0.57 -1.99
N CYS A 281 4.37 -1.89 -2.18
CA CYS A 281 3.43 -2.42 -3.16
C CYS A 281 1.98 -2.02 -2.81
N TYR A 282 1.59 -2.17 -1.55
CA TYR A 282 0.27 -1.71 -1.08
C TYR A 282 0.08 -0.20 -1.22
N ALA A 283 1.13 0.60 -0.96
CA ALA A 283 1.09 2.04 -1.15
C ALA A 283 0.84 2.42 -2.61
N LYS A 284 1.48 1.72 -3.57
CA LYS A 284 1.23 1.90 -5.01
C LYS A 284 -0.19 1.50 -5.43
N LEU A 285 -0.80 0.57 -4.71
CA LEU A 285 -2.21 0.19 -4.87
C LEU A 285 -3.18 1.09 -4.08
N CYS A 286 -2.68 2.13 -3.41
CA CYS A 286 -3.45 3.02 -2.55
C CYS A 286 -4.17 2.31 -1.38
N ASP A 287 -3.72 1.10 -0.99
CA ASP A 287 -4.21 0.41 0.20
C ASP A 287 -3.38 0.83 1.42
N TRP A 288 -3.74 1.98 1.97
CA TRP A 288 -3.01 2.60 3.08
C TRP A 288 -3.12 1.81 4.39
N LYS A 289 -4.17 0.99 4.56
CA LYS A 289 -4.35 0.15 5.74
C LYS A 289 -3.35 -1.01 5.72
N SER A 290 -3.30 -1.76 4.61
CA SER A 290 -2.33 -2.85 4.46
C SER A 290 -0.89 -2.34 4.34
N THR A 291 -0.68 -1.13 3.83
CA THR A 291 0.62 -0.43 3.89
C THR A 291 1.07 -0.24 5.34
N LEU A 292 0.18 0.29 6.18
CA LEU A 292 0.47 0.54 7.59
C LEU A 292 0.78 -0.77 8.34
N GLU A 293 -0.06 -1.79 8.16
CA GLU A 293 0.13 -3.11 8.77
C GLU A 293 1.49 -3.72 8.36
N SER A 294 1.81 -3.70 7.08
CA SER A 294 3.06 -4.28 6.56
C SER A 294 4.29 -3.49 7.04
N ALA A 295 4.20 -2.16 7.11
CA ALA A 295 5.26 -1.33 7.64
C ALA A 295 5.47 -1.53 9.15
N ASP A 296 4.40 -1.74 9.92
CA ASP A 296 4.50 -2.07 11.34
C ASP A 296 5.12 -3.45 11.57
N GLU A 297 4.76 -4.48 10.78
CA GLU A 297 5.45 -5.78 10.83
C GLU A 297 6.94 -5.66 10.51
N SER A 298 7.30 -4.85 9.52
CA SER A 298 8.71 -4.55 9.21
C SER A 298 9.45 -3.94 10.41
N LEU A 299 8.82 -3.01 11.13
CA LEU A 299 9.40 -2.32 12.28
C LEU A 299 9.41 -3.15 13.56
N LYS A 300 8.50 -4.13 13.71
CA LYS A 300 8.57 -5.14 14.78
C LYS A 300 9.82 -6.01 14.66
N LEU A 301 10.28 -6.27 13.44
CA LEU A 301 11.48 -7.06 13.16
C LEU A 301 12.75 -6.22 13.21
N ASN A 302 12.73 -5.02 12.60
CA ASN A 302 13.83 -4.06 12.68
C ASN A 302 13.27 -2.64 12.88
N PRO A 303 13.30 -2.11 14.12
CA PRO A 303 12.82 -0.75 14.43
C PRO A 303 13.59 0.36 13.73
N ASN A 304 14.81 0.10 13.26
CA ASN A 304 15.70 1.07 12.64
C ASN A 304 15.57 1.09 11.10
N ASN A 305 14.62 0.35 10.53
CA ASN A 305 14.37 0.35 9.08
C ASN A 305 13.77 1.70 8.64
N THR A 306 14.63 2.62 8.18
CA THR A 306 14.24 3.97 7.73
C THR A 306 13.23 3.94 6.60
N LYS A 307 13.36 3.01 5.64
CA LYS A 307 12.39 2.84 4.54
C LYS A 307 11.02 2.44 5.07
N ALA A 308 10.95 1.56 6.07
CA ALA A 308 9.68 1.17 6.69
C ALA A 308 9.05 2.31 7.50
N LEU A 309 9.86 3.08 8.25
CA LEU A 309 9.38 4.28 8.94
C LEU A 309 8.80 5.29 7.95
N PHE A 310 9.49 5.52 6.83
CA PHE A 310 9.01 6.42 5.78
C PHE A 310 7.66 5.95 5.20
N ARG A 311 7.57 4.67 4.84
CA ARG A 311 6.34 4.04 4.32
C ARG A 311 5.18 4.12 5.32
N ARG A 312 5.46 3.90 6.61
CA ARG A 312 4.47 4.05 7.69
C ARG A 312 3.98 5.49 7.84
N ALA A 313 4.89 6.46 7.79
CA ALA A 313 4.52 7.87 7.86
C ALA A 313 3.66 8.30 6.68
N ASN A 314 3.99 7.82 5.47
CA ASN A 314 3.20 8.04 4.27
C ASN A 314 1.79 7.42 4.38
N ALA A 315 1.67 6.21 4.94
CA ALA A 315 0.38 5.60 5.21
C ALA A 315 -0.46 6.41 6.22
N TYR A 316 0.14 6.85 7.34
CA TYR A 316 -0.55 7.69 8.32
C TYR A 316 -1.04 9.01 7.71
N GLU A 317 -0.24 9.64 6.86
CA GLU A 317 -0.64 10.87 6.17
C GLU A 317 -1.88 10.65 5.29
N ASN A 318 -1.89 9.58 4.49
CA ASN A 318 -3.03 9.24 3.63
C ASN A 318 -4.26 8.76 4.41
N LEU A 319 -4.07 8.29 5.65
CA LEU A 319 -5.15 8.00 6.61
C LEU A 319 -5.58 9.22 7.43
N ASN A 320 -5.05 10.42 7.14
CA ASN A 320 -5.30 11.67 7.84
C ASN A 320 -4.86 11.69 9.32
N CYS A 321 -3.92 10.81 9.69
CA CYS A 321 -3.26 10.72 10.99
C CYS A 321 -1.95 11.54 10.97
N ILE A 322 -2.08 12.87 10.89
CA ILE A 322 -0.95 13.78 10.64
C ILE A 322 0.07 13.80 11.80
N GLU A 323 -0.39 13.68 13.05
CA GLU A 323 0.50 13.71 14.23
C GLU A 323 1.38 12.46 14.29
N GLU A 324 0.79 11.29 14.07
CA GLU A 324 1.46 10.00 14.03
C GLU A 324 2.46 9.92 12.87
N SER A 325 2.11 10.50 11.72
CA SER A 325 3.01 10.65 10.57
C SER A 325 4.24 11.48 10.93
N ILE A 326 4.05 12.67 11.51
CA ILE A 326 5.16 13.54 11.96
C ILE A 326 6.01 12.83 13.03
N GLY A 327 5.38 12.14 13.97
CA GLY A 327 6.06 11.36 15.01
C GLY A 327 6.96 10.28 14.40
N THR A 328 6.46 9.57 13.39
CA THR A 328 7.20 8.53 12.68
C THR A 328 8.37 9.10 11.86
N LEU A 329 8.18 10.20 11.13
CA LEU A 329 9.29 10.83 10.38
C LEU A 329 10.37 11.39 11.31
N LYS A 330 10.02 11.86 12.50
CA LYS A 330 11.03 12.25 13.51
C LYS A 330 11.86 11.05 13.95
N GLN A 331 11.27 9.86 14.09
CA GLN A 331 12.03 8.64 14.37
C GLN A 331 12.98 8.32 13.23
N ALA A 332 12.54 8.42 11.98
CA ALA A 332 13.41 8.23 10.82
C ALA A 332 14.57 9.24 10.80
N GLN A 333 14.29 10.52 11.10
CA GLN A 333 15.30 11.58 11.19
C GLN A 333 16.34 11.32 12.29
N LEU A 334 15.96 10.66 13.40
CA LEU A 334 16.91 10.32 14.45
C LEU A 334 17.89 9.22 14.00
N ILE A 335 17.46 8.32 13.12
CA ILE A 335 18.29 7.23 12.59
C ILE A 335 19.19 7.74 11.48
N ASP A 336 18.63 8.47 10.51
CA ASP A 336 19.38 9.15 9.45
C ASP A 336 19.02 10.65 9.39
N PRO A 337 19.80 11.50 10.09
CA PRO A 337 19.59 12.94 10.06
C PRO A 337 19.87 13.60 8.70
N GLY A 338 20.60 12.91 7.81
CA GLY A 338 21.03 13.43 6.51
C GLY A 338 20.03 13.17 5.38
N ASP A 339 18.98 12.38 5.63
CA ASP A 339 17.99 12.04 4.62
C ASP A 339 17.15 13.26 4.22
N GLN A 340 17.47 13.83 3.06
CA GLN A 340 16.79 15.01 2.51
C GLN A 340 15.30 14.77 2.26
N LEU A 341 14.92 13.53 1.94
CA LEU A 341 13.55 13.17 1.63
C LEU A 341 12.71 13.20 2.92
N VAL A 342 13.22 12.60 4.01
CA VAL A 342 12.59 12.67 5.34
C VAL A 342 12.47 14.12 5.81
N LEU A 343 13.51 14.93 5.64
CA LEU A 343 13.50 16.35 6.04
C LEU A 343 12.43 17.18 5.30
N LYS A 344 12.34 17.00 3.97
CA LYS A 344 11.37 17.69 3.10
C LYS A 344 9.94 17.33 3.49
N GLU A 345 9.66 16.04 3.66
CA GLU A 345 8.34 15.53 4.03
C GLU A 345 7.91 15.99 5.43
N LEU A 346 8.84 15.99 6.38
CA LEU A 346 8.60 16.48 7.73
C LEU A 346 8.30 18.00 7.76
N HIS A 347 8.96 18.79 6.91
CA HIS A 347 8.63 20.20 6.72
C HIS A 347 7.23 20.39 6.12
N ARG A 348 6.88 19.63 5.08
CA ARG A 348 5.56 19.65 4.43
C ARG A 348 4.45 19.35 5.43
N LEU A 349 4.58 18.27 6.20
CA LEU A 349 3.59 17.84 7.17
C LEU A 349 3.45 18.83 8.33
N LYS A 350 4.55 19.41 8.82
CA LYS A 350 4.49 20.48 9.83
C LYS A 350 3.73 21.71 9.33
N ALA A 351 3.91 22.10 8.07
CA ALA A 351 3.16 23.21 7.47
C ALA A 351 1.66 22.88 7.38
N ARG A 352 1.32 21.68 6.88
CA ARG A 352 -0.08 21.20 6.82
C ARG A 352 -0.74 21.17 8.21
N ARG A 353 -0.03 20.66 9.23
CA ARG A 353 -0.50 20.65 10.61
C ARG A 353 -0.81 22.06 11.13
N ARG A 354 0.09 23.03 10.90
CA ARG A 354 -0.11 24.43 11.32
C ARG A 354 -1.36 25.02 10.68
N LEU A 355 -1.57 24.77 9.39
CA LEU A 355 -2.76 25.21 8.67
C LEU A 355 -4.04 24.60 9.26
N HIS A 356 -4.04 23.30 9.56
CA HIS A 356 -5.19 22.62 10.16
C HIS A 356 -5.55 23.20 11.54
N LEU A 357 -4.55 23.44 12.39
CA LEU A 357 -4.74 24.08 13.70
C LEU A 357 -5.26 25.52 13.59
N GLU A 358 -4.81 26.28 12.59
CA GLU A 358 -5.31 27.62 12.34
C GLU A 358 -6.77 27.62 11.87
N GLN A 359 -7.12 26.69 10.97
CA GLN A 359 -8.50 26.50 10.52
C GLN A 359 -9.42 26.11 11.68
N GLU A 360 -9.01 25.15 12.51
CA GLU A 360 -9.73 24.72 13.70
C GLU A 360 -9.93 25.89 14.70
N ARG A 361 -8.86 26.65 14.98
CA ARG A 361 -8.94 27.85 15.83
C ARG A 361 -9.91 28.89 15.26
N SER A 362 -9.91 29.10 13.94
CA SER A 362 -10.80 30.05 13.28
C SER A 362 -12.26 29.61 13.35
N LEU A 363 -12.53 28.30 13.20
CA LEU A 363 -13.85 27.69 13.35
C LEU A 363 -14.37 27.84 14.78
N TYR A 364 -13.56 27.51 15.79
CA TYR A 364 -13.91 27.70 17.19
C TYR A 364 -14.22 29.17 17.52
N LYS A 365 -13.41 30.10 17.03
CA LYS A 365 -13.65 31.55 17.23
C LYS A 365 -15.01 31.97 16.66
N ARG A 366 -15.37 31.49 15.46
CA ARG A 366 -16.67 31.79 14.83
C ARG A 366 -17.85 31.17 15.58
N MET A 367 -17.71 29.93 16.06
CA MET A 367 -18.75 29.25 16.85
C MET A 367 -19.01 29.95 18.18
N LEU A 368 -17.96 30.38 18.87
CA LEU A 368 -18.07 31.11 20.14
C LEU A 368 -18.69 32.49 19.95
N ALA A 369 -18.28 33.22 18.91
CA ALA A 369 -18.84 34.54 18.59
C ALA A 369 -20.35 34.48 18.30
N GLY A 370 -20.81 33.46 17.55
CA GLY A 370 -22.24 33.25 17.31
C GLY A 370 -23.06 32.94 18.57
N ALA A 371 -22.46 32.25 19.55
CA ALA A 371 -23.11 31.95 20.84
C ALA A 371 -23.19 33.17 21.77
N SER A 372 -22.21 34.08 21.72
CA SER A 372 -22.27 35.35 22.45
C SER A 372 -23.32 36.31 21.87
N ASP A 373 -23.48 36.35 20.55
CA ASP A 373 -24.48 37.20 19.90
C ASP A 373 -25.91 36.75 20.22
N GLU A 374 -26.21 35.44 20.24
CA GLU A 374 -27.54 34.95 20.65
C GLU A 374 -27.92 35.37 22.07
N ASN A 375 -26.97 35.30 23.02
CA ASN A 375 -27.22 35.71 24.40
C ASN A 375 -27.46 37.22 24.53
N ASP A 376 -26.76 38.04 23.75
CA ASP A 376 -26.94 39.49 23.77
C ASP A 376 -28.25 39.92 23.06
N TYR A 377 -28.64 39.24 21.99
CA TYR A 377 -29.96 39.38 21.36
C TYR A 377 -31.10 38.95 22.29
N ARG A 378 -30.95 37.86 23.05
CA ARG A 378 -31.96 37.36 24.00
C ARG A 378 -32.11 38.29 25.21
N LYS A 379 -31.03 38.92 25.67
CA LYS A 379 -31.03 39.93 26.73
C LYS A 379 -31.71 41.23 26.29
N LYS A 380 -31.51 41.67 25.05
CA LYS A 380 -32.18 42.85 24.46
C LYS A 380 -33.68 42.63 24.18
N ARG A 381 -34.14 41.39 24.03
CA ARG A 381 -35.56 41.04 23.80
C ARG A 381 -36.41 40.93 25.06
N SER A 382 -35.85 41.02 26.27
CA SER A 382 -36.66 41.01 27.48
C SER A 382 -37.40 42.34 27.61
N MET A 383 -38.59 42.42 27.01
CA MET A 383 -39.52 43.53 27.21
C MET A 383 -39.76 43.72 28.71
N SER A 384 -39.65 44.97 29.20
CA SER A 384 -39.92 45.29 30.60
C SER A 384 -41.35 44.86 30.96
N PRO A 385 -41.61 44.42 32.21
CA PRO A 385 -42.95 44.02 32.63
C PRO A 385 -44.00 45.08 32.34
N SER A 386 -43.65 46.36 32.53
CA SER A 386 -44.51 47.52 32.21
C SER A 386 -44.92 47.57 30.74
N MET A 387 -44.00 47.32 29.80
CA MET A 387 -44.30 47.34 28.37
C MET A 387 -45.12 46.12 27.93
N ARG A 388 -44.98 44.97 28.63
CA ARG A 388 -45.84 43.80 28.44
C ARG A 388 -47.27 44.06 28.90
N TYR A 389 -47.44 44.66 30.09
CA TYR A 389 -48.77 45.03 30.59
C TYR A 389 -49.43 46.12 29.73
N ALA A 390 -48.66 47.07 29.21
CA ALA A 390 -49.16 48.09 28.30
C ALA A 390 -49.67 47.50 26.97
N LEU A 391 -48.92 46.57 26.36
CA LEU A 391 -49.38 45.86 25.17
C LEU A 391 -50.60 44.98 25.46
N LEU A 392 -50.61 44.27 26.58
CA LEU A 392 -51.76 43.44 26.95
C LEU A 392 -53.02 44.29 27.13
N ALA A 393 -52.92 45.43 27.83
CA ALA A 393 -54.01 46.38 28.02
C ALA A 393 -54.48 47.00 26.70
N PHE A 394 -53.55 47.31 25.78
CA PHE A 394 -53.90 47.80 24.45
C PHE A 394 -54.70 46.75 23.67
N PHE A 395 -54.24 45.50 23.65
CA PHE A 395 -54.94 44.41 22.95
C PHE A 395 -56.30 44.09 23.59
N THR A 396 -56.43 44.12 24.92
CA THR A 396 -57.74 43.89 25.56
C THR A 396 -58.74 44.99 25.23
N VAL A 397 -58.31 46.26 25.17
CA VAL A 397 -59.17 47.39 24.77
C VAL A 397 -59.58 47.25 23.31
N VAL A 398 -58.64 46.99 22.41
CA VAL A 398 -58.94 46.80 20.97
C VAL A 398 -59.89 45.62 20.77
N PHE A 399 -59.68 44.52 21.49
CA PHE A 399 -60.55 43.34 21.41
C PHE A 399 -61.94 43.61 21.98
N ALA A 400 -62.06 44.35 23.08
CA ALA A 400 -63.35 44.77 23.63
C ALA A 400 -64.11 45.68 22.67
N LEU A 401 -63.41 46.62 22.02
CA LEU A 401 -63.98 47.48 20.97
C LEU A 401 -64.43 46.67 19.76
N PHE A 402 -63.66 45.65 19.37
CA PHE A 402 -64.01 44.74 18.28
C PHE A 402 -65.26 43.91 18.60
N ILE A 403 -65.37 43.37 19.82
CA ILE A 403 -66.58 42.69 20.28
C ILE A 403 -67.77 43.66 20.31
N HIS A 404 -67.58 44.89 20.78
CA HIS A 404 -68.64 45.89 20.78
C HIS A 404 -69.10 46.23 19.35
N PHE A 405 -68.17 46.38 18.43
CA PHE A 405 -68.44 46.59 17.00
C PHE A 405 -69.22 45.42 16.40
N LEU A 406 -68.80 44.16 16.66
CA LEU A 406 -69.55 42.98 16.23
C LEU A 406 -70.97 42.96 16.81
N ARG A 407 -71.13 43.34 18.08
CA ARG A 407 -72.45 43.41 18.73
C ARG A 407 -73.35 44.46 18.08
N LEU A 408 -72.82 45.64 17.74
CA LEU A 408 -73.54 46.69 17.03
C LEU A 408 -73.96 46.26 15.62
N MET A 409 -73.09 45.50 14.92
CA MET A 409 -73.40 44.95 13.60
C MET A 409 -74.49 43.86 13.67
N LEU A 410 -74.52 43.06 14.75
CA LEU A 410 -75.52 42.01 14.94
C LEU A 410 -76.89 42.54 15.44
N THR A 411 -76.93 43.71 16.09
CA THR A 411 -78.19 44.35 16.52
C THR A 411 -78.85 45.22 15.45
N LYS A 412 -78.19 45.45 14.31
CA LYS A 412 -78.76 46.11 13.14
C LYS A 412 -79.23 45.07 12.11
N THR A 413 -80.13 44.20 12.51
CA THR A 413 -81.07 43.56 11.58
C THR A 413 -82.36 44.38 11.62
N PRO A 414 -82.76 45.05 10.52
CA PRO A 414 -84.04 45.75 10.49
C PRO A 414 -85.20 44.74 10.51
N GLU A 415 -86.05 44.84 11.54
CA GLU A 415 -87.47 44.46 11.45
C GLU A 415 -88.16 45.43 10.48
N VAL A 416 -88.55 44.94 9.30
CA VAL A 416 -89.76 45.24 8.50
C VAL A 416 -89.78 44.11 7.44
N ALA A 417 -90.78 43.25 7.24
CA ALA A 417 -92.24 43.45 7.25
C ALA A 417 -92.90 43.89 8.56
#